data_AF-A0A1Y3QQU5-F1
#
_entry.id   AF-A0A1Y3QQU5-F1
#
_cell.length_a   1.000
_cell.length_b   1.000
_cell.length_c   1.000
_cell.angle_alpha   90.00
_cell.angle_beta   90.00
_cell.angle_gamma   90.00
#
_symmetry.space_group_name_H-M   'P 1'
#
loop_
_entity.id
_entity.type
_entity.pdbx_description
1 polymer ?
#
loop_
_entity_poly.entity_id
_entity_poly.type
_entity_poly.pdbx_seq_one_letter_code
_entity_poly.pdbx_strand_id
1 'polypeptide(L)'
;MTPEETKWRASVYAPEKLRRKLKLQYWLLGAWSLLTGAWVVSLCTGTDTFGWTAAVALLAGYANILLGIVNHRRLLAGKKPF
;
A
#
# COMPACT_ATOMS: atom_id res chain seq x y z
N MET A 1 24.07 -6.16 20.17
CA MET A 1 23.02 -6.30 19.14
C MET A 1 21.83 -5.45 19.55
N THR A 2 21.46 -4.46 18.73
CA THR A 2 20.29 -3.61 19.03
C THR A 2 18.99 -4.38 18.74
N PRO A 3 17.91 -4.13 19.51
CA PRO A 3 16.64 -4.87 19.34
C PRO A 3 16.05 -4.75 17.93
N GLU A 4 16.30 -3.62 17.26
CA GLU A 4 15.96 -3.35 15.87
C GLU A 4 16.64 -4.32 14.89
N GLU A 5 17.95 -4.57 15.05
CA GLU A 5 18.71 -5.49 14.22
C GLU A 5 18.27 -6.95 14.42
N THR A 6 17.89 -7.33 15.64
CA THR A 6 17.40 -8.68 15.94
C THR A 6 16.01 -8.90 15.35
N LYS A 7 15.12 -7.91 15.43
CA LYS A 7 13.81 -7.93 14.73
C LYS A 7 13.99 -8.00 13.23
N TRP A 8 14.97 -7.28 12.68
CA TRP A 8 15.27 -7.29 11.27
C TRP A 8 15.74 -8.67 10.79
N ARG A 9 16.71 -9.26 11.48
CA ARG A 9 17.19 -10.63 11.24
C ARG A 9 16.05 -11.66 11.34
N ALA A 10 15.18 -11.54 12.34
CA ALA A 10 14.02 -12.42 12.48
C ALA A 10 12.97 -12.22 11.36
N SER A 11 12.85 -11.01 10.83
CA SER A 11 11.95 -10.71 9.71
C SER A 11 12.48 -11.24 8.37
N VAL A 12 13.80 -11.18 8.17
CA VAL A 12 14.50 -11.83 7.03
C VAL A 12 14.33 -13.36 7.10
N TYR A 13 14.36 -13.94 8.31
CA TYR A 13 14.17 -15.38 8.53
C TYR A 13 12.69 -15.84 8.49
N ALA A 14 11.73 -14.91 8.52
CA ALA A 14 10.29 -15.18 8.43
C ALA A 14 9.65 -14.58 7.16
N PRO A 15 10.12 -14.97 5.95
CA PRO A 15 9.65 -14.39 4.68
C PRO A 15 8.14 -14.61 4.45
N GLU A 16 7.55 -15.62 5.09
CA GLU A 16 6.12 -15.90 4.99
C GLU A 16 5.24 -14.79 5.58
N LYS A 17 5.64 -14.20 6.72
CA LYS A 17 4.90 -13.10 7.34
C LYS A 17 4.95 -11.86 6.46
N LEU A 18 6.12 -11.59 5.87
CA LEU A 18 6.32 -10.47 4.96
C LEU A 18 5.51 -10.65 3.66
N ARG A 19 5.48 -11.87 3.11
CA ARG A 19 4.69 -12.23 1.92
C ARG A 19 3.19 -12.12 2.17
N ARG A 20 2.70 -12.48 3.37
CA ARG A 20 1.30 -12.24 3.78
C ARG A 20 0.98 -10.75 3.82
N LYS A 21 1.84 -9.92 4.42
CA LYS A 21 1.62 -8.46 4.44
C LYS A 21 1.63 -7.84 3.04
N LEU A 22 2.54 -8.30 2.17
CA LEU A 22 2.59 -7.88 0.77
C LEU A 22 1.30 -8.27 0.02
N LYS A 23 0.80 -9.50 0.22
CA LYS A 23 -0.47 -9.97 -0.36
C LYS A 23 -1.65 -9.13 0.12
N LEU A 24 -1.64 -8.73 1.40
CA LEU A 24 -2.65 -7.84 1.97
C LEU A 24 -2.59 -6.44 1.36
N GLN A 25 -1.40 -5.90 1.08
CA GLN A 25 -1.25 -4.64 0.34
C GLN A 25 -1.75 -4.72 -1.11
N TYR A 26 -1.53 -5.83 -1.82
CA TYR A 26 -2.14 -6.02 -3.14
C TYR A 26 -3.66 -6.12 -3.07
N TRP A 27 -4.20 -6.79 -2.04
CA TRP A 27 -5.64 -6.81 -1.77
C TRP A 27 -6.18 -5.40 -1.52
N LEU A 28 -5.46 -4.62 -0.70
CA LEU A 28 -5.80 -3.23 -0.42
C LEU A 28 -5.77 -2.37 -1.70
N LEU A 29 -4.76 -2.59 -2.56
CA LEU A 29 -4.66 -1.92 -3.85
C LEU A 29 -5.86 -2.25 -4.75
N GLY A 30 -6.28 -3.51 -4.80
CA GLY A 30 -7.47 -3.94 -5.53
C GLY A 30 -8.74 -3.28 -5.01
N ALA A 31 -8.94 -3.28 -3.68
CA ALA A 31 -10.07 -2.61 -3.05
C ALA A 31 -10.06 -1.09 -3.31
N TRP A 32 -8.89 -0.45 -3.24
CA TRP A 32 -8.73 0.99 -3.51
C TRP A 32 -9.04 1.34 -4.97
N SER A 33 -8.69 0.46 -5.91
CA SER A 33 -9.04 0.60 -7.32
C SER A 33 -10.53 0.46 -7.60
N LEU A 34 -11.23 -0.44 -6.90
CA LEU A 34 -12.69 -0.52 -6.99
C LEU A 34 -13.36 0.75 -6.45
N LEU A 35 -12.86 1.27 -5.34
CA LEU A 35 -13.37 2.50 -4.72
C LEU A 35 -13.13 3.73 -5.63
N THR A 36 -11.95 3.80 -6.24
CA THR A 36 -11.63 4.80 -7.27
C THR A 36 -12.56 4.66 -8.48
N GLY A 37 -12.79 3.44 -8.96
CA GLY A 37 -13.70 3.18 -10.08
C GLY A 37 -15.14 3.59 -9.77
N ALA A 38 -15.65 3.27 -8.58
CA ALA A 38 -16.97 3.68 -8.13
C ALA A 38 -17.11 5.21 -8.05
N TRP A 39 -16.06 5.90 -7.56
CA TRP A 39 -16.05 7.37 -7.53
C TRP A 39 -16.07 7.97 -8.93
N VAL A 40 -15.29 7.43 -9.88
CA VAL A 40 -15.31 7.85 -11.29
C VAL A 40 -16.68 7.63 -11.92
N VAL A 41 -17.34 6.50 -11.64
CA VAL A 41 -18.71 6.24 -12.12
C VAL A 41 -19.72 7.25 -11.52
N SER A 42 -19.59 7.61 -10.24
CA SER A 42 -20.42 8.66 -9.62
C SER A 42 -20.24 10.01 -10.31
N LEU A 43 -19.00 10.38 -10.64
CA LEU A 43 -18.71 11.61 -11.40
C LEU A 43 -19.35 11.58 -12.80
N CYS A 44 -19.27 10.45 -13.51
CA CYS A 44 -19.90 10.29 -14.82
C CYS A 44 -21.44 10.30 -14.76
N THR A 45 -22.03 9.87 -13.64
CA THR A 45 -23.49 9.84 -13.43
C THR A 45 -24.02 11.22 -12.98
N GLY A 46 -23.14 12.19 -12.74
CA GLY A 46 -23.51 13.54 -12.32
C GLY A 46 -24.04 13.60 -10.89
N THR A 47 -23.90 12.52 -10.12
CA THR A 47 -24.31 12.45 -8.70
C THR A 47 -23.35 13.21 -7.78
N ASP A 48 -22.11 13.45 -8.22
CA ASP A 48 -21.07 14.13 -7.47
C ASP A 48 -20.45 15.28 -8.28
N THR A 49 -20.09 16.36 -7.59
CA THR A 49 -19.23 17.41 -8.16
C THR A 49 -17.77 16.97 -8.04
N PHE A 50 -16.96 17.23 -9.07
CA PHE A 50 -15.53 16.89 -9.06
C PHE A 50 -14.81 17.55 -7.86
N GLY A 51 -14.59 16.76 -6.81
CA GLY A 51 -13.93 17.21 -5.60
C GLY A 51 -12.42 17.06 -5.71
N TRP A 52 -11.69 18.17 -5.83
CA TRP A 52 -10.22 18.17 -5.76
C TRP A 52 -9.68 17.47 -4.51
N THR A 53 -10.38 17.59 -3.38
CA THR A 53 -10.05 16.89 -2.13
C THR A 53 -10.07 15.37 -2.29
N ALA A 54 -11.07 14.83 -2.99
CA ALA A 54 -11.18 13.39 -3.25
C ALA A 54 -10.09 12.92 -4.22
N ALA A 55 -9.78 13.71 -5.26
CA ALA A 55 -8.67 13.42 -6.16
C ALA A 55 -7.31 13.35 -5.43
N VAL A 56 -7.03 14.33 -4.56
CA VAL A 56 -5.81 14.36 -3.74
C VAL A 56 -5.78 13.20 -2.74
N ALA A 57 -6.90 12.89 -2.09
CA ALA A 57 -7.00 11.77 -1.15
C ALA A 57 -6.76 10.42 -1.84
N LEU A 58 -7.28 10.22 -3.05
CA LEU A 58 -7.04 9.02 -3.85
C LEU A 58 -5.57 8.91 -4.26
N LEU A 59 -4.96 10.00 -4.75
CA LEU A 59 -3.54 10.04 -5.09
C LEU A 59 -2.64 9.73 -3.89
N ALA A 60 -2.90 10.35 -2.73
CA ALA A 60 -2.18 10.09 -1.50
C ALA A 60 -2.35 8.64 -1.03
N GLY A 61 -3.57 8.09 -1.15
CA GLY A 61 -3.87 6.69 -0.86
C GLY A 61 -3.05 5.73 -1.73
N TYR A 62 -3.00 5.97 -3.04
CA TYR A 62 -2.18 5.19 -3.97
C TYR A 62 -0.69 5.28 -3.66
N ALA A 63 -0.18 6.49 -3.40
CA ALA A 63 1.23 6.70 -3.05
C ALA A 63 1.61 5.94 -1.78
N ASN A 64 0.75 5.95 -0.76
CA ASN A 64 0.97 5.21 0.49
C ASN A 64 0.99 3.68 0.29
N ILE A 65 0.09 3.15 -0.53
CA ILE A 65 0.06 1.71 -0.84
C ILE A 65 1.31 1.30 -1.62
N LEU A 66 1.71 2.11 -2.62
CA LEU A 66 2.93 1.89 -3.41
C LEU A 66 4.19 1.92 -2.55
N LEU A 67 4.36 2.94 -1.70
CA LEU A 67 5.46 3.02 -0.74
C LEU A 67 5.49 1.80 0.17
N GLY A 68 4.31 1.38 0.63
CA GLY A 68 4.13 0.15 1.39
C GLY A 68 4.67 -1.09 0.67
N ILE A 69 4.29 -1.30 -0.59
CA ILE A 69 4.73 -2.45 -1.41
C ILE A 69 6.24 -2.38 -1.67
N VAL A 70 6.76 -1.20 -2.02
CA VAL A 70 8.20 -1.01 -2.29
C VAL A 70 9.02 -1.29 -1.04
N ASN A 71 8.60 -0.78 0.12
CA ASN A 71 9.28 -1.05 1.39
C ASN A 71 9.24 -2.54 1.75
N HIS A 72 8.10 -3.22 1.59
CA HIS A 72 8.03 -4.66 1.85
C HIS A 72 8.85 -5.48 0.84
N ARG A 73 8.93 -5.07 -0.43
CA ARG A 73 9.83 -5.69 -1.42
C ARG A 73 11.30 -5.45 -1.10
N ARG A 74 11.68 -4.26 -0.63
CA ARG A 74 13.05 -3.97 -0.18
C ARG A 74 13.43 -4.80 1.04
N LEU A 75 12.50 -4.95 1.98
CA LEU A 75 12.67 -5.83 3.13
C LEU A 75 12.80 -7.31 2.70
N LEU A 76 12.04 -7.77 1.69
CA LEU A 76 12.24 -9.10 1.11
C LEU A 76 13.62 -9.26 0.45
N ALA A 77 14.16 -8.19 -0.14
CA ALA A 77 15.48 -8.18 -0.76
C ALA A 77 16.63 -8.00 0.25
N GLY A 78 16.35 -8.02 1.56
CA GLY A 78 17.37 -7.86 2.61
C GLY A 78 17.96 -6.45 2.70
N LYS A 79 17.33 -5.45 2.07
CA LYS A 79 17.76 -4.05 2.15
C LYS A 79 16.99 -3.31 3.25
N LYS A 80 17.66 -2.36 3.90
CA LYS A 80 17.01 -1.49 4.91
C LYS A 80 15.83 -0.73 4.26
N PRO A 81 14.71 -0.58 4.99
CA PRO A 81 13.62 0.27 4.55
C PRO A 81 14.12 1.72 4.42
N PHE A 82 13.47 2.51 3.56
CA PHE A 82 13.72 3.95 3.47
C PHE A 82 13.31 4.66 4.76
#